data_AF-M0DIR7-F1
#
_entry.id   AF-M0DIR7-F1
#
_cell.length_a   1.000
_cell.length_b   1.000
_cell.length_c   1.000
_cell.angle_alpha   90.00
_cell.angle_beta   90.00
_cell.angle_gamma   90.00
#
_symmetry.space_group_name_H-M   'P 1'
#
loop_
_entity.id
_entity.type
_entity.pdbx_description
1 polymer ?
#
loop_
_entity_poly.entity_id
_entity_poly.type
_entity_poly.pdbx_seq_one_letter_code
_entity_poly.pdbx_strand_id
1 'polypeptide(L)'
;MFERYLWTNPEVCSECFARVRTEHELTVDDWGNTVSELNRSGSGIQGYDNVNGGGVYLPRTFCEECGGRGRADPDPDSKLQATRRASCIGDRLEEQDIAVDRPALRRAVRTLKSKPELVGLDREIYERATKIAVGRAQR
;
A
#
# COMPACT_ATOMS: atom_id res chain seq x y z
N MET A 1 -10.40 -6.45 4.62
CA MET A 1 -10.20 -4.99 4.61
C MET A 1 -8.78 -4.66 4.22
N PHE A 2 -7.77 -4.98 5.06
CA PHE A 2 -6.36 -4.74 4.73
C PHE A 2 -5.97 -5.28 3.34
N GLU A 3 -6.30 -6.55 3.07
CA GLU A 3 -6.04 -7.16 1.76
C GLU A 3 -6.62 -6.33 0.61
N ARG A 4 -7.94 -6.09 0.64
CA ARG A 4 -8.70 -5.39 -0.40
C ARG A 4 -8.25 -3.94 -0.65
N TYR A 5 -8.02 -3.17 0.41
CA TYR A 5 -7.82 -1.72 0.29
C TYR A 5 -6.34 -1.31 0.23
N LEU A 6 -5.43 -2.18 0.67
CA LEU A 6 -4.01 -1.83 0.81
C LEU A 6 -3.10 -2.81 0.09
N TRP A 7 -3.27 -4.12 0.31
CA TRP A 7 -2.28 -5.10 -0.17
C TRP A 7 -2.42 -5.41 -1.66
N THR A 8 -3.65 -5.63 -2.12
CA THR A 8 -3.97 -5.95 -3.52
C THR A 8 -4.49 -4.76 -4.32
N ASN A 9 -4.55 -3.57 -3.70
CA ASN A 9 -5.00 -2.35 -4.34
C ASN A 9 -3.92 -1.85 -5.33
N PRO A 10 -4.19 -1.80 -6.65
CA PRO A 10 -3.20 -1.39 -7.65
C PRO A 10 -2.83 0.11 -7.57
N GLU A 11 -3.59 0.91 -6.83
CA GLU A 11 -3.29 2.32 -6.53
C GLU A 11 -2.25 2.49 -5.42
N VAL A 12 -2.00 1.45 -4.63
CA VAL A 12 -1.17 1.50 -3.42
C VAL A 12 0.09 0.66 -3.60
N CYS A 13 1.22 1.19 -3.16
CA CYS A 13 2.46 0.44 -3.06
C CYS A 13 2.34 -0.61 -1.95
N SER A 14 2.45 -1.90 -2.27
CA SER A 14 2.36 -2.98 -1.26
C SER A 14 3.52 -2.98 -0.26
N GLU A 15 4.58 -2.21 -0.51
CA GLU A 15 5.74 -2.08 0.39
C GLU A 15 5.56 -0.95 1.39
N CYS A 16 5.46 0.30 0.92
CA CYS A 16 5.42 1.47 1.80
C CYS A 16 4.00 2.05 2.02
N PHE A 17 2.98 1.50 1.36
CA PHE A 17 1.59 1.97 1.38
C PHE A 17 1.38 3.41 0.88
N ALA A 18 2.36 3.96 0.16
CA ALA A 18 2.19 5.22 -0.58
C ALA A 18 1.23 5.02 -1.75
N ARG A 19 0.45 6.04 -2.09
CA ARG A 19 -0.35 6.05 -3.32
C ARG A 19 0.57 6.24 -4.52
N VAL A 20 0.47 5.35 -5.49
CA VAL A 20 1.30 5.32 -6.72
C VAL A 20 0.48 5.43 -8.00
N ARG A 21 -0.83 5.14 -7.93
CA ARG A 21 -1.75 5.35 -9.06
C ARG A 21 -3.08 5.88 -8.56
N THR A 22 -3.86 6.43 -9.48
CA THR A 22 -5.26 6.82 -9.28
C THR A 22 -6.07 6.23 -10.42
N GLU A 23 -7.22 5.66 -10.10
CA GLU A 23 -8.18 5.16 -11.10
C GLU A 23 -9.01 6.32 -11.66
N HIS A 24 -9.10 6.37 -12.99
CA HIS A 24 -9.95 7.32 -13.70
C HIS A 24 -10.90 6.53 -14.61
N GLU A 25 -12.20 6.77 -14.47
CA GLU A 25 -13.19 6.28 -15.43
C GLU A 25 -13.24 7.23 -16.62
N LEU A 26 -13.04 6.67 -17.82
CA LEU A 26 -13.12 7.38 -19.08
C LEU A 26 -14.25 6.79 -19.91
N THR A 27 -15.18 7.63 -20.36
CA THR A 27 -16.20 7.25 -21.33
C THR A 27 -15.52 7.11 -22.70
N VAL A 28 -15.55 5.91 -23.27
CA VAL A 28 -14.83 5.58 -24.52
C VAL A 28 -15.66 5.77 -25.77
N ASP A 29 -16.99 5.88 -25.65
CA ASP A 29 -17.88 6.07 -26.78
C ASP A 29 -19.16 6.84 -26.41
N ASP A 30 -19.88 7.28 -27.45
CA ASP A 30 -21.15 8.01 -27.32
C ASP A 30 -22.30 7.13 -26.81
N TRP A 31 -22.06 5.84 -26.57
CA TRP A 31 -23.04 4.90 -25.99
C TRP A 31 -22.89 4.76 -24.47
N GLY A 32 -21.95 5.50 -23.87
CA GLY A 32 -21.76 5.55 -22.43
C GLY A 32 -20.95 4.39 -21.87
N ASN A 33 -20.25 3.63 -22.72
CA ASN A 33 -19.31 2.62 -22.21
C ASN A 33 -18.15 3.32 -21.53
N THR A 34 -17.78 2.87 -20.33
CA THR A 34 -16.65 3.38 -19.57
C THR A 34 -15.55 2.33 -19.45
N VAL A 35 -14.31 2.81 -19.43
CA VAL A 35 -13.15 2.00 -19.06
C VAL A 35 -12.45 2.65 -17.87
N SER A 36 -11.99 1.83 -16.94
CA SER A 36 -11.13 2.29 -15.85
C SER A 36 -9.68 2.27 -16.30
N GLU A 37 -9.02 3.42 -16.26
CA GLU A 37 -7.60 3.55 -16.53
C GLU A 37 -6.85 3.93 -15.26
N LEU A 38 -5.72 3.26 -15.00
CA LEU A 38 -4.87 3.54 -13.86
C LEU A 38 -3.72 4.46 -14.28
N ASN A 39 -3.82 5.73 -13.89
CA ASN A 39 -2.78 6.71 -14.14
C ASN A 39 -1.81 6.80 -12.97
N ARG A 40 -0.53 7.06 -13.26
CA ARG A 40 0.47 7.30 -12.20
C ARG A 40 0.08 8.56 -11.44
N SER A 41 0.19 8.52 -10.12
CA SER A 41 -0.18 9.64 -9.24
C SER A 41 0.59 9.58 -7.92
N GLY A 42 0.58 10.68 -7.16
CA GLY A 42 1.25 10.72 -5.86
C GLY A 42 2.73 10.40 -6.02
N SER A 43 3.18 9.32 -5.39
CA SER A 43 4.57 8.86 -5.43
C SER A 43 4.88 7.94 -6.62
N GLY A 44 3.97 7.79 -7.58
CA GLY A 44 4.14 6.92 -8.74
C GLY A 44 4.94 7.57 -9.86
N ILE A 45 6.14 7.06 -10.14
CA ILE A 45 7.01 7.55 -11.23
C ILE A 45 7.16 6.51 -12.35
N GLN A 46 7.52 6.97 -13.55
CA GLN A 46 7.88 6.08 -14.65
C GLN A 46 9.32 5.59 -14.49
N GLY A 47 9.49 4.28 -14.44
CA GLY A 47 10.80 3.64 -14.56
C GLY A 47 10.77 2.57 -15.63
N TYR A 48 11.93 1.98 -15.88
CA TYR A 48 12.15 1.01 -16.96
C TYR A 48 12.72 -0.26 -16.39
N ASP A 49 12.17 -1.40 -16.81
CA ASP A 49 12.60 -2.68 -16.25
C ASP A 49 12.46 -3.86 -17.22
N ASN A 50 13.34 -4.86 -17.08
CA ASN A 50 13.49 -6.00 -17.97
C ASN A 50 13.01 -7.34 -17.39
N VAL A 51 12.11 -7.32 -16.40
CA VAL A 51 11.59 -8.49 -15.64
C VAL A 51 11.24 -9.78 -16.41
N ASN A 52 11.02 -9.72 -17.72
CA ASN A 52 10.80 -10.91 -18.55
C ASN A 52 12.09 -11.53 -19.13
N GLY A 53 13.27 -11.03 -18.75
CA GLY A 53 14.57 -11.54 -19.20
C GLY A 53 14.91 -11.26 -20.68
N GLY A 54 14.04 -10.57 -21.42
CA GLY A 54 14.11 -10.45 -22.88
C GLY A 54 14.87 -9.25 -23.43
N GLY A 55 15.82 -8.66 -22.70
CA GLY A 55 16.62 -7.50 -23.15
C GLY A 55 15.85 -6.18 -23.36
N VAL A 56 14.52 -6.23 -23.43
CA VAL A 56 13.64 -5.07 -23.59
C VAL A 56 13.22 -4.54 -22.22
N TYR A 57 13.50 -3.26 -22.00
CA TYR A 57 13.04 -2.53 -20.82
C TYR A 57 11.67 -1.93 -21.09
N LEU A 58 10.64 -2.41 -20.39
CA LEU A 58 9.29 -1.89 -20.53
C LEU A 58 9.02 -0.78 -19.50
N PRO A 59 8.21 0.23 -19.84
CA PRO A 59 7.79 1.25 -18.88
C PRO A 59 6.94 0.60 -17.78
N ARG A 60 7.30 0.88 -16.53
CA ARG A 60 6.61 0.43 -15.32
C ARG A 60 6.33 1.61 -14.40
N THR A 61 5.55 1.36 -13.35
CA THR A 61 5.35 2.32 -12.25
C THR A 61 6.26 1.90 -11.11
N PHE A 62 7.08 2.83 -10.66
CA PHE A 62 7.89 2.70 -9.46
C PHE A 62 7.36 3.65 -8.39
N CYS A 63 7.59 3.31 -7.13
CA CYS A 63 7.28 4.17 -6.00
C CYS A 63 8.50 5.01 -5.67
N GLU A 64 8.39 6.32 -5.74
CA GLU A 64 9.46 7.27 -5.40
C GLU A 64 9.86 7.19 -3.92
N GLU A 65 8.90 6.93 -3.02
CA GLU A 65 9.13 6.89 -1.57
C GLU A 65 10.05 5.76 -1.11
N CYS A 66 9.90 4.57 -1.71
CA CYS A 66 10.71 3.40 -1.36
C CYS A 66 11.66 2.95 -2.47
N GLY A 67 11.62 3.58 -3.64
CA GLY A 67 12.35 3.14 -4.85
C GLY A 67 11.86 1.81 -5.43
N GLY A 68 10.89 1.16 -4.79
CA GLY A 68 10.41 -0.17 -5.14
C GLY A 68 9.44 -0.16 -6.32
N ARG A 69 9.14 -1.37 -6.83
CA ARG A 69 8.19 -1.58 -7.93
C ARG A 69 6.72 -1.59 -7.48
N GLY A 70 6.45 -1.14 -6.25
CA GLY A 70 5.15 -1.31 -5.62
C GLY A 70 4.90 -2.71 -5.03
N ARG A 71 5.92 -3.56 -4.92
CA ARG A 71 5.83 -4.90 -4.30
C ARG A 71 6.61 -4.93 -3.01
N ALA A 72 6.15 -5.75 -2.06
CA ALA A 72 6.81 -5.89 -0.78
C ALA A 72 8.24 -6.46 -0.91
N ASP A 73 9.16 -5.91 -0.14
CA ASP A 73 10.55 -6.35 -0.01
C ASP A 73 10.58 -7.68 0.77
N PRO A 74 11.40 -8.67 0.37
CA PRO A 74 11.58 -9.90 1.14
C PRO A 74 12.22 -9.64 2.52
N ASP A 75 12.95 -8.55 2.71
CA ASP A 75 13.61 -8.24 3.97
C ASP A 75 12.64 -7.65 5.01
N PRO A 76 12.73 -8.09 6.28
CA PRO A 76 11.84 -7.61 7.33
C PRO A 76 12.08 -6.13 7.66
N ASP A 77 10.99 -5.43 7.91
CA ASP A 77 11.02 -4.01 8.27
C ASP A 77 11.73 -3.77 9.61
N SER A 78 12.48 -2.68 9.70
CA SER A 78 12.85 -2.12 10.99
C SER A 78 11.62 -1.58 11.73
N LYS A 79 11.70 -1.43 13.06
CA LYS A 79 10.61 -0.82 13.86
C LYS A 79 10.27 0.61 13.40
N LEU A 80 11.27 1.36 12.92
CA LEU A 80 11.09 2.71 12.42
C LEU A 80 10.33 2.72 11.09
N GLN A 81 10.74 1.88 10.13
CA GLN A 81 10.02 1.69 8.86
C GLN A 81 8.58 1.26 9.11
N ALA A 82 8.37 0.26 9.97
CA ALA A 82 7.04 -0.23 10.29
C ALA A 82 6.13 0.86 10.91
N THR A 83 6.67 1.72 11.77
CA THR A 83 5.91 2.83 12.34
C THR A 83 5.56 3.89 11.29
N ARG A 84 6.44 4.16 10.32
CA ARG A 84 6.16 5.06 9.20
C ARG A 84 5.08 4.48 8.28
N ARG A 85 5.22 3.21 7.90
CA ARG A 85 4.22 2.46 7.10
C ARG A 85 2.85 2.43 7.76
N ALA A 86 2.80 2.29 9.09
CA ALA A 86 1.55 2.40 9.86
C ALA A 86 0.83 3.75 9.67
N SER A 87 1.57 4.84 9.43
CA SER A 87 0.96 6.15 9.16
C SER A 87 0.36 6.18 7.76
N CYS A 88 1.10 5.71 6.74
CA CYS A 88 0.60 5.58 5.37
C CYS A 88 -0.64 4.69 5.30
N ILE A 89 -0.67 3.56 6.01
CA ILE A 89 -1.84 2.68 6.13
C ILE A 89 -3.06 3.45 6.63
N GLY A 90 -2.89 4.28 7.67
CA GLY A 90 -3.97 5.10 8.20
C GLY A 90 -4.50 6.09 7.16
N ASP A 91 -3.61 6.80 6.47
CA ASP A 91 -3.99 7.75 5.42
C ASP A 91 -4.79 7.05 4.29
N ARG A 92 -4.31 5.90 3.81
CA ARG A 92 -4.98 5.14 2.74
C ARG A 92 -6.37 4.61 3.13
N LEU A 93 -6.57 4.24 4.39
CA LEU A 93 -7.87 3.78 4.88
C LEU A 93 -8.86 4.94 5.01
N GLU A 94 -8.40 6.09 5.53
CA GLU A 94 -9.25 7.28 5.66
C GLU A 94 -9.64 7.87 4.30
N GLU A 95 -8.77 7.78 3.30
CA GLU A 95 -9.10 8.12 1.89
C GLU A 95 -10.22 7.25 1.29
N GLN A 96 -10.54 6.12 1.92
CA GLN A 96 -11.64 5.21 1.53
C GLN A 96 -12.83 5.34 2.50
N ASP A 97 -12.89 6.45 3.26
CA ASP A 97 -13.89 6.73 4.29
C ASP A 97 -13.94 5.66 5.41
N ILE A 98 -12.84 4.95 5.65
CA ILE A 98 -12.72 3.98 6.73
C ILE A 98 -12.11 4.68 7.95
N ALA A 99 -12.88 4.81 9.02
CA ALA A 99 -12.39 5.39 10.27
C ALA A 99 -11.28 4.55 10.93
N VAL A 100 -10.17 5.19 11.31
CA VAL A 100 -9.00 4.53 11.91
C VAL A 100 -8.52 5.27 13.17
N ASP A 101 -8.31 4.54 14.27
CA ASP A 101 -7.59 5.05 15.43
C ASP A 101 -6.06 5.05 15.14
N ARG A 102 -5.56 6.15 14.55
CA ARG A 102 -4.14 6.29 14.16
C ARG A 102 -3.16 6.07 15.33
N PRO A 103 -3.41 6.59 16.55
CA PRO A 103 -2.59 6.24 17.72
C PRO A 103 -2.56 4.75 18.01
N ALA A 104 -3.71 4.06 17.98
CA ALA A 104 -3.78 2.62 18.23
C ALA A 104 -3.08 1.82 17.14
N LEU A 105 -3.20 2.22 15.87
CA LEU A 105 -2.51 1.59 14.74
C LEU A 105 -0.99 1.59 14.95
N ARG A 106 -0.41 2.77 15.18
CA ARG A 106 1.04 2.91 15.41
C ARG A 106 1.51 2.14 16.65
N ARG A 107 0.71 2.15 17.73
CA ARG A 107 1.02 1.39 18.95
C ARG A 107 0.98 -0.11 18.69
N ALA A 108 -0.05 -0.61 18.02
CA ALA A 108 -0.20 -2.02 17.69
C ALA A 108 0.95 -2.53 16.83
N VAL A 109 1.33 -1.82 15.76
CA VAL A 109 2.49 -2.17 14.93
C VAL A 109 3.77 -2.23 15.76
N ARG A 110 4.05 -1.22 16.59
CA ARG A 110 5.26 -1.19 17.42
C ARG A 110 5.31 -2.35 18.41
N THR A 111 4.18 -2.68 19.03
CA THR A 111 4.07 -3.81 19.96
C THR A 111 4.28 -5.14 19.23
N LEU A 112 3.62 -5.35 18.10
CA LEU A 112 3.74 -6.57 17.31
C LEU A 112 5.15 -6.76 16.74
N LYS A 113 5.80 -5.70 16.24
CA LYS A 113 7.22 -5.76 15.79
C LYS A 113 8.22 -6.03 16.91
N SER A 114 7.81 -5.96 18.17
CA SER A 114 8.70 -6.28 19.30
C SER A 114 8.62 -7.75 19.72
N LYS A 115 7.77 -8.54 19.07
CA LYS A 115 7.56 -9.96 19.35
C LYS A 115 8.50 -10.84 18.52
N PRO A 116 9.38 -11.64 19.14
CA PRO A 116 10.31 -12.52 18.41
C PRO A 116 9.60 -13.50 17.47
N GLU A 117 8.41 -13.98 17.84
CA GLU A 117 7.62 -14.93 17.05
C GLU A 117 6.98 -14.32 15.79
N LEU A 118 7.06 -13.00 15.61
CA LEU A 118 6.51 -12.29 14.45
C LEU A 118 7.59 -11.67 13.55
N VAL A 119 8.87 -11.98 13.78
CA VAL A 119 9.95 -11.52 12.90
C VAL A 119 9.76 -12.09 11.50
N GLY A 120 9.84 -11.23 10.48
CA GLY A 120 9.59 -11.62 9.07
C GLY A 120 8.12 -11.65 8.65
N LEU A 121 7.17 -11.46 9.58
CA LEU A 121 5.74 -11.51 9.31
C LEU A 121 5.11 -10.11 9.21
N ASP A 122 5.73 -9.23 8.43
CA ASP A 122 5.34 -7.81 8.37
C ASP A 122 3.93 -7.58 7.85
N ARG A 123 3.53 -8.34 6.82
CA ARG A 123 2.17 -8.30 6.28
C ARG A 123 1.15 -8.64 7.37
N GLU A 124 1.37 -9.73 8.11
CA GLU A 124 0.48 -10.19 9.18
C GLU A 124 0.45 -9.20 10.34
N ILE A 125 1.58 -8.53 10.64
CA ILE A 125 1.65 -7.46 11.62
C ILE A 125 0.75 -6.28 11.21
N TYR A 126 0.88 -5.82 9.96
CA TYR A 126 0.08 -4.69 9.45
C TYR A 126 -1.40 -5.03 9.38
N GLU A 127 -1.75 -6.24 8.94
CA GLU A 127 -3.14 -6.70 8.90
C GLU A 127 -3.77 -6.71 10.30
N ARG A 128 -3.09 -7.32 11.27
CA ARG A 128 -3.57 -7.40 12.67
C ARG A 128 -3.70 -6.02 13.29
N ALA A 129 -2.70 -5.16 13.10
CA ALA A 129 -2.72 -3.80 13.62
C ALA A 129 -3.87 -2.96 13.02
N THR A 130 -4.11 -3.11 11.71
CA THR A 130 -5.22 -2.45 11.00
C THR A 130 -6.56 -2.87 11.58
N LYS A 131 -6.77 -4.19 11.79
CA LYS A 131 -8.00 -4.72 12.40
C LYS A 131 -8.24 -4.15 13.80
N ILE A 132 -7.19 -4.04 14.62
CA ILE A 132 -7.29 -3.44 15.96
C ILE A 132 -7.67 -1.96 15.88
N ALA A 133 -7.02 -1.20 15.00
CA ALA A 133 -7.22 0.25 14.91
C ALA A 133 -8.62 0.62 14.40
N VAL A 134 -9.12 -0.05 13.37
CA VAL A 134 -10.48 0.20 12.87
C VAL A 134 -11.53 -0.27 13.88
N GLY A 135 -11.32 -1.43 14.51
CA GLY A 135 -12.23 -1.93 15.54
C GLY A 135 -12.27 -1.09 16.82
N ARG A 136 -11.32 -0.17 17.03
CA ARG A 136 -11.35 0.85 18.08
C ARG A 136 -12.05 2.13 17.64
N ALA A 137 -11.88 2.54 16.38
CA ALA A 137 -12.52 3.73 15.84
C ALA A 137 -14.05 3.58 15.68
N GLN A 138 -14.53 2.34 15.56
CA GLN A 138 -15.96 2.02 15.42
C GLN A 138 -16.71 1.82 16.75
N ARG A 139 -16.03 1.96 17.89
CA ARG A 139 -16.63 1.86 19.23
C ARG A 139 -16.88 3.22 19.82
#